data_AF-A0A9Q9AD68-F1
#
_entry.id   AF-A0A9Q9AD68-F1
#
_cell.length_a   1.000
_cell.length_b   1.000
_cell.length_c   1.000
_cell.angle_alpha   90.00
_cell.angle_beta   90.00
_cell.angle_gamma   90.00
#
_symmetry.space_group_name_H-M   'P 1'
#
loop_
_entity.id
_entity.type
_entity.pdbx_description
1 polymer ?
#
loop_
_entity_poly.entity_id
_entity_poly.type
_entity_poly.pdbx_seq_one_letter_code
_entity_poly.pdbx_strand_id
1 'polypeptide(L)'
;MHSAFSQQNAYHGGGQPDWQHHHPNQTAQQQQQQQQHHYAAQSQAAAAANAVAAQQQQQQQHYGRAMSAAGQNSSNSNNNTNGMNGAAGLAGVGGLGGGSGAEHGAGGGMGPGENISEDNRRVLDWISQVLRPETREAALLELSKKREQVPELALILWHSFGVMTSLLQEIISVYPLLNPSQLTAAASNRVCNALALLQCVASHGETRGLFLNAHIPLFLYPFLNTTSKSRPFEYLRLTSLGVIGALVKNDSSEVINFLLTTEIIPLCLRIMETGSELSKTVAIFIVQKILLDDMGLQYICQTYERFYAVGTVLSNMVTQLVDQQTVRLLKHVVRCFLRLSDNARAREALRQCLPEPLRDATFSPVLRDDAATKRCLAQLLLALSDQGAEPTVTGSYGHNQHSLLSGGLS
;
A
#
# COMPACT_ATOMS: atom_id res chain seq x y z
N MET A 1 -11.31 -73.92 -8.03
CA MET A 1 -12.29 -74.49 -8.98
C MET A 1 -12.45 -73.45 -10.08
N HIS A 2 -11.67 -73.64 -11.15
CA HIS A 2 -12.17 -74.04 -12.48
C HIS A 2 -12.83 -72.84 -13.17
N SER A 3 -12.40 -72.32 -14.32
CA SER A 3 -11.53 -72.74 -15.44
C SER A 3 -12.04 -71.85 -16.60
N ALA A 4 -11.41 -71.54 -17.71
CA ALA A 4 -10.14 -71.74 -18.40
C ALA A 4 -10.35 -70.97 -19.75
N PHE A 5 -9.42 -70.69 -20.64
CA PHE A 5 -8.52 -71.54 -21.43
C PHE A 5 -7.64 -70.52 -22.21
N SER A 6 -6.30 -70.58 -22.09
CA SER A 6 -5.37 -71.23 -23.05
C SER A 6 -5.06 -70.33 -24.26
N GLN A 7 -3.90 -70.27 -24.89
CA GLN A 7 -2.70 -71.10 -25.05
C GLN A 7 -1.81 -70.22 -26.00
N GLN A 8 -0.48 -70.26 -26.15
CA GLN A 8 0.56 -71.23 -25.82
C GLN A 8 1.94 -70.55 -26.10
N ASN A 9 2.91 -70.83 -25.22
CA ASN A 9 4.35 -71.07 -25.40
C ASN A 9 4.95 -71.09 -26.83
N ALA A 10 6.26 -70.94 -27.08
CA ALA A 10 7.48 -70.55 -26.36
C ALA A 10 8.68 -70.71 -27.34
N TYR A 11 9.85 -70.21 -26.93
CA TYR A 11 11.22 -70.61 -27.30
C TYR A 11 11.95 -70.04 -28.53
N HIS A 12 13.05 -69.35 -28.18
CA HIS A 12 14.43 -69.38 -28.70
C HIS A 12 14.76 -69.30 -30.20
N GLY A 13 15.60 -68.31 -30.52
CA GLY A 13 16.98 -68.60 -30.94
C GLY A 13 17.34 -68.32 -32.40
N GLY A 14 18.17 -67.29 -32.61
CA GLY A 14 19.28 -67.27 -33.57
C GLY A 14 18.97 -67.26 -35.07
N GLY A 15 19.43 -66.21 -35.76
CA GLY A 15 19.68 -66.25 -37.21
C GLY A 15 19.42 -64.92 -37.92
N GLN A 16 20.48 -64.24 -38.33
CA GLN A 16 20.46 -63.31 -39.48
C GLN A 16 19.97 -64.05 -40.74
N PRO A 17 19.34 -63.35 -41.71
CA PRO A 17 20.12 -62.85 -42.84
C PRO A 17 19.69 -61.47 -43.38
N ASP A 18 20.67 -60.81 -44.01
CA ASP A 18 20.52 -59.64 -44.89
C ASP A 18 19.52 -59.90 -46.04
N TRP A 19 18.76 -58.86 -46.44
CA TRP A 19 18.77 -58.32 -47.80
C TRP A 19 18.18 -56.90 -47.83
N GLN A 20 18.90 -56.03 -48.53
CA GLN A 20 18.69 -54.60 -48.73
C GLN A 20 17.45 -54.29 -49.57
N HIS A 21 16.78 -53.16 -49.26
CA HIS A 21 16.56 -51.99 -50.13
C HIS A 21 15.36 -51.17 -49.60
N HIS A 22 15.51 -49.85 -49.43
CA HIS A 22 14.60 -48.75 -49.87
C HIS A 22 14.84 -47.41 -49.11
N HIS A 23 15.27 -46.39 -49.88
CA HIS A 23 15.18 -44.92 -49.74
C HIS A 23 15.65 -44.14 -48.48
N PRO A 24 16.77 -43.37 -48.56
CA PRO A 24 17.24 -42.49 -47.47
C PRO A 24 16.74 -41.02 -47.50
N ASN A 25 15.81 -40.62 -48.39
CA ASN A 25 15.66 -39.18 -48.72
C ASN A 25 14.43 -38.45 -48.13
N GLN A 26 13.67 -39.03 -47.21
CA GLN A 26 12.50 -38.36 -46.59
C GLN A 26 12.68 -37.96 -45.11
N THR A 27 13.63 -38.55 -44.39
CA THR A 27 13.82 -38.30 -42.95
C THR A 27 14.65 -37.05 -42.64
N ALA A 28 15.50 -36.58 -43.55
CA ALA A 28 16.35 -35.40 -43.32
C ALA A 28 15.58 -34.07 -43.40
N GLN A 29 14.55 -33.98 -44.24
CA GLN A 29 13.80 -32.73 -44.44
C GLN A 29 12.80 -32.44 -43.30
N GLN A 30 12.31 -33.49 -42.64
CA GLN A 30 11.36 -33.36 -41.53
C GLN A 30 12.06 -32.99 -40.20
N GLN A 31 13.32 -33.41 -40.02
CA GLN A 31 14.10 -33.12 -38.82
C GLN A 31 14.61 -31.66 -38.79
N GLN A 32 14.88 -31.08 -39.98
CA GLN A 32 15.33 -29.69 -40.09
C GLN A 32 14.19 -28.68 -39.83
N GLN A 33 12.95 -29.04 -40.17
CA GLN A 33 11.78 -28.18 -39.95
C GLN A 33 11.36 -28.14 -38.45
N GLN A 34 11.51 -29.25 -37.72
CA GLN A 34 11.24 -29.29 -36.27
C GLN A 34 12.25 -28.47 -35.44
N GLN A 35 13.52 -28.44 -35.86
CA GLN A 35 14.57 -27.70 -35.15
C GLN A 35 14.42 -26.17 -35.33
N GLN A 36 13.88 -25.74 -36.47
CA GLN A 36 13.60 -24.32 -36.75
C GLN A 36 12.40 -23.78 -35.96
N HIS A 37 11.36 -24.61 -35.75
CA HIS A 37 10.22 -24.26 -34.89
C HIS A 37 10.60 -24.14 -33.40
N HIS A 38 11.53 -24.96 -32.91
CA HIS A 38 12.00 -24.87 -31.52
C HIS A 38 12.79 -23.57 -31.26
N TYR A 39 13.65 -23.16 -32.19
CA TYR A 39 14.40 -21.90 -32.08
C TYR A 39 13.49 -20.66 -32.16
N ALA A 40 12.45 -20.68 -32.98
CA ALA A 40 11.48 -19.59 -33.08
C ALA A 40 10.59 -19.46 -31.83
N ALA A 41 10.18 -20.59 -31.23
CA ALA A 41 9.41 -20.58 -29.99
C ALA A 41 10.23 -20.08 -28.80
N GLN A 42 11.52 -20.45 -28.74
CA GLN A 42 12.41 -20.02 -27.66
C GLN A 42 12.79 -18.54 -27.77
N SER A 43 12.93 -18.00 -28.99
CA SER A 43 13.18 -16.56 -29.19
C SER A 43 11.97 -15.69 -28.87
N GLN A 44 10.75 -16.16 -29.20
CA GLN A 44 9.50 -15.47 -28.81
C GLN A 44 9.27 -15.49 -27.29
N ALA A 45 9.60 -16.60 -26.61
CA ALA A 45 9.53 -16.67 -25.15
C ALA A 45 10.53 -15.73 -24.46
N ALA A 46 11.75 -15.61 -25.00
CA ALA A 46 12.75 -14.67 -24.49
C ALA A 46 12.36 -13.19 -24.74
N ALA A 47 11.78 -12.88 -25.90
CA ALA A 47 11.27 -11.55 -26.21
C ALA A 47 10.09 -11.15 -25.32
N ALA A 48 9.18 -12.08 -25.03
CA ALA A 48 8.06 -11.85 -24.11
C ALA A 48 8.55 -11.65 -22.66
N ALA A 49 9.54 -12.43 -22.20
CA ALA A 49 10.15 -12.26 -20.88
C ALA A 49 10.85 -10.89 -20.74
N ASN A 50 11.56 -10.44 -21.77
CA ASN A 50 12.20 -9.12 -21.77
C ASN A 50 11.18 -7.97 -21.85
N ALA A 51 10.07 -8.13 -22.56
CA ALA A 51 8.99 -7.14 -22.60
C ALA A 51 8.30 -6.98 -21.23
N VAL A 52 8.06 -8.08 -20.51
CA VAL A 52 7.50 -8.07 -19.16
C VAL A 52 8.48 -7.48 -18.14
N ALA A 53 9.78 -7.75 -18.28
CA ALA A 53 10.82 -7.14 -17.45
C ALA A 53 10.93 -5.62 -17.67
N ALA A 54 10.84 -5.16 -18.93
CA ALA A 54 10.83 -3.74 -19.27
C ALA A 54 9.58 -3.01 -18.73
N GLN A 55 8.41 -3.65 -18.77
CA GLN A 55 7.17 -3.12 -18.18
C GLN A 55 7.26 -2.98 -16.64
N GLN A 56 7.96 -3.91 -15.97
CA GLN A 56 8.18 -3.85 -14.52
C GLN A 56 9.16 -2.75 -14.09
N GLN A 57 10.17 -2.45 -14.91
CA GLN A 57 11.10 -1.35 -14.64
C GLN A 57 10.40 0.01 -14.70
N GLN A 58 9.46 0.22 -15.63
CA GLN A 58 8.66 1.45 -15.66
C GLN A 58 7.71 1.56 -14.45
N GLN A 59 7.11 0.46 -14.00
CA GLN A 59 6.20 0.49 -12.83
C GLN A 59 6.93 0.74 -11.50
N GLN A 60 8.19 0.28 -11.35
CA GLN A 60 9.04 0.60 -10.19
C GLN A 60 9.48 2.07 -10.15
N GLN A 61 9.77 2.70 -11.30
CA GLN A 61 10.15 4.12 -11.34
C GLN A 61 8.96 5.06 -11.02
N HIS A 62 7.75 4.71 -11.45
CA HIS A 62 6.55 5.51 -11.14
C HIS A 62 6.19 5.48 -9.64
N TYR A 63 6.34 4.33 -8.97
CA TYR A 63 6.09 4.23 -7.52
C TYR A 63 7.13 4.98 -6.67
N GLY A 64 8.38 5.06 -7.14
CA GLY A 64 9.43 5.89 -6.52
C GLY A 64 9.13 7.39 -6.62
N ARG A 65 8.60 7.85 -7.76
CA ARG A 65 8.33 9.27 -8.03
C ARG A 65 7.08 9.80 -7.29
N ALA A 66 6.07 8.96 -7.06
CA ALA A 66 4.88 9.33 -6.28
C ALA A 66 5.15 9.43 -4.76
N MET A 67 6.13 8.69 -4.24
CA MET A 67 6.51 8.70 -2.82
C MET A 67 7.60 9.75 -2.49
N SER A 68 8.44 10.17 -3.43
CA SER A 68 9.41 11.25 -3.21
C SER A 68 8.72 12.62 -3.01
N ALA A 69 7.58 12.87 -3.66
CA ALA A 69 6.79 14.09 -3.47
C ALA A 69 6.10 14.19 -2.09
N ALA A 70 5.87 13.06 -1.41
CA ALA A 70 5.25 13.04 -0.08
C ALA A 70 6.25 13.28 1.08
N GLY A 71 7.54 13.43 0.78
CA GLY A 71 8.60 13.58 1.78
C GLY A 71 9.04 15.01 2.09
N GLN A 72 8.53 16.03 1.37
CA GLN A 72 9.09 17.39 1.42
C GLN A 72 8.13 18.50 1.87
N ASN A 73 6.84 18.23 2.13
CA ASN A 73 5.88 19.30 2.40
C ASN A 73 5.43 19.38 3.87
N SER A 74 6.38 19.53 4.79
CA SER A 74 6.09 20.01 6.16
C SER A 74 7.27 20.77 6.70
N SER A 75 7.46 22.00 6.21
CA SER A 75 8.16 23.08 6.91
C SER A 75 7.92 24.37 6.13
N ASN A 76 7.57 25.42 6.87
CA ASN A 76 7.64 26.84 6.47
C ASN A 76 6.34 27.48 5.94
N SER A 77 5.50 27.94 6.85
CA SER A 77 4.69 29.14 6.63
C SER A 77 4.57 29.90 7.95
N ASN A 78 5.45 30.89 8.16
CA ASN A 78 5.12 32.09 8.92
C ASN A 78 6.09 33.25 8.61
N ASN A 79 5.50 34.44 8.51
CA ASN A 79 6.08 35.79 8.45
C ASN A 79 6.94 36.19 7.24
N ASN A 80 6.40 37.04 6.37
CA ASN A 80 6.84 38.44 6.35
C ASN A 80 5.83 39.38 5.67
N THR A 81 5.40 40.39 6.41
CA THR A 81 4.63 41.57 5.98
C THR A 81 5.56 42.70 5.57
N ASN A 82 5.30 43.32 4.41
CA ASN A 82 5.65 44.68 3.93
C ASN A 82 5.74 44.60 2.40
N GLY A 83 5.16 45.45 1.56
CA GLY A 83 4.46 46.71 1.71
C GLY A 83 4.37 47.33 0.29
N MET A 84 3.51 48.35 0.16
CA MET A 84 3.46 49.35 -0.92
C MET A 84 2.76 49.04 -2.27
N ASN A 85 1.59 49.68 -2.38
CA ASN A 85 1.22 50.75 -3.33
C ASN A 85 0.75 50.46 -4.77
N GLY A 86 -0.37 51.12 -5.10
CA GLY A 86 -0.78 51.56 -6.44
C GLY A 86 -2.23 51.18 -6.78
N ALA A 87 -3.24 51.87 -6.24
CA ALA A 87 -3.97 52.95 -6.93
C ALA A 87 -4.55 52.51 -8.29
N ALA A 88 -5.86 52.24 -8.38
CA ALA A 88 -6.95 53.21 -8.67
C ALA A 88 -7.43 53.09 -10.12
N GLY A 89 -8.75 52.94 -10.31
CA GLY A 89 -9.36 52.89 -11.64
C GLY A 89 -10.83 52.48 -11.59
N LEU A 90 -11.69 53.44 -11.23
CA LEU A 90 -13.14 53.37 -11.12
C LEU A 90 -13.85 53.47 -12.49
N ALA A 91 -15.05 52.86 -12.52
CA ALA A 91 -16.30 53.33 -13.12
C ALA A 91 -16.56 53.22 -14.65
N GLY A 92 -17.81 52.82 -14.95
CA GLY A 92 -18.44 52.96 -16.26
C GLY A 92 -19.78 52.22 -16.38
N VAL A 93 -20.85 52.85 -15.90
CA VAL A 93 -22.25 52.41 -16.02
C VAL A 93 -22.85 52.82 -17.38
N GLY A 94 -23.72 51.97 -17.94
CA GLY A 94 -24.98 52.39 -18.58
C GLY A 94 -25.11 52.22 -20.10
N GLY A 95 -26.24 51.65 -20.54
CA GLY A 95 -26.71 51.76 -21.93
C GLY A 95 -27.74 50.72 -22.36
N LEU A 96 -29.03 51.04 -22.20
CA LEU A 96 -30.18 50.34 -22.78
C LEU A 96 -30.33 50.66 -24.28
N GLY A 97 -30.85 49.73 -25.08
CA GLY A 97 -31.36 50.01 -26.43
C GLY A 97 -31.90 48.76 -27.12
N GLY A 98 -33.23 48.70 -27.30
CA GLY A 98 -33.94 47.60 -27.98
C GLY A 98 -34.04 47.78 -29.50
N GLY A 99 -34.42 46.69 -30.18
CA GLY A 99 -34.74 46.68 -31.61
C GLY A 99 -35.22 45.30 -32.07
N SER A 100 -36.48 45.24 -32.51
CA SER A 100 -37.28 44.11 -32.97
C SER A 100 -36.96 43.63 -34.39
N GLY A 101 -37.16 42.34 -34.68
CA GLY A 101 -37.23 41.75 -36.03
C GLY A 101 -37.58 40.26 -35.99
N ALA A 102 -38.54 39.83 -36.80
CA ALA A 102 -39.34 38.61 -36.65
C ALA A 102 -38.84 37.38 -37.44
N GLU A 103 -39.41 36.22 -37.07
CA GLU A 103 -39.69 35.01 -37.87
C GLU A 103 -38.55 34.09 -38.36
N HIS A 104 -38.43 32.90 -37.74
CA HIS A 104 -38.85 31.62 -38.34
C HIS A 104 -38.51 30.40 -37.46
N GLY A 105 -39.50 29.51 -37.27
CA GLY A 105 -39.30 28.05 -37.42
C GLY A 105 -38.69 27.25 -36.28
N ALA A 106 -39.57 26.54 -35.56
CA ALA A 106 -39.31 25.48 -34.60
C ALA A 106 -38.20 24.46 -34.97
N GLY A 107 -37.35 24.15 -33.98
CA GLY A 107 -36.47 22.99 -33.94
C GLY A 107 -35.95 22.80 -32.52
N GLY A 108 -36.29 21.67 -31.89
CA GLY A 108 -36.19 21.41 -30.46
C GLY A 108 -34.84 21.71 -29.81
N GLY A 109 -34.91 22.10 -28.54
CA GLY A 109 -33.76 22.44 -27.71
C GLY A 109 -32.79 21.27 -27.54
N MET A 110 -31.52 21.58 -27.75
CA MET A 110 -30.41 20.97 -27.05
C MET A 110 -29.67 22.12 -26.36
N GLY A 111 -29.63 22.11 -25.02
CA GLY A 111 -28.71 22.96 -24.27
C GLY A 111 -27.25 22.68 -24.71
N PRO A 112 -26.30 23.56 -24.37
CA PRO A 112 -24.91 23.39 -24.75
C PRO A 112 -24.37 22.19 -23.97
N GLY A 113 -24.47 21.00 -24.57
CA GLY A 113 -23.71 19.84 -24.15
C GLY A 113 -22.25 20.18 -24.36
N GLU A 114 -21.56 20.54 -23.29
CA GLU A 114 -20.10 20.55 -23.25
C GLU A 114 -19.63 19.25 -23.91
N ASN A 115 -18.80 19.39 -24.95
CA ASN A 115 -18.22 18.25 -25.63
C ASN A 115 -17.48 17.39 -24.59
N ILE A 116 -18.13 16.32 -24.12
CA ILE A 116 -17.48 15.30 -23.29
C ILE A 116 -16.26 14.85 -24.10
N SER A 117 -15.07 15.16 -23.59
CA SER A 117 -13.79 14.78 -24.21
C SER A 117 -13.84 13.31 -24.61
N GLU A 118 -13.27 12.95 -25.76
CA GLU A 118 -13.24 11.56 -26.22
C GLU A 118 -12.67 10.60 -25.16
N ASP A 119 -11.74 11.09 -24.34
CA ASP A 119 -11.18 10.36 -23.21
C ASP A 119 -12.23 10.06 -22.13
N ASN A 120 -13.10 11.02 -21.81
CA ASN A 120 -14.18 10.81 -20.85
C ASN A 120 -15.21 9.81 -21.39
N ARG A 121 -15.50 9.82 -22.70
CA ARG A 121 -16.38 8.81 -23.32
C ARG A 121 -15.78 7.41 -23.22
N ARG A 122 -14.48 7.26 -23.46
CA ARG A 122 -13.77 5.97 -23.32
C ARG A 122 -13.80 5.45 -21.89
N VAL A 123 -13.61 6.33 -20.91
CA VAL A 123 -13.72 5.95 -19.48
C VAL A 123 -15.11 5.40 -19.18
N LEU A 124 -16.17 6.08 -19.59
CA LEU A 124 -17.55 5.63 -19.37
C LEU A 124 -17.87 4.30 -20.08
N ASP A 125 -17.29 4.07 -21.26
CA ASP A 125 -17.41 2.78 -21.96
C ASP A 125 -16.71 1.66 -21.18
N TRP A 126 -15.47 1.88 -20.70
CA TRP A 126 -14.80 0.90 -19.84
C TRP A 126 -15.55 0.64 -18.53
N ILE A 127 -16.13 1.67 -17.91
CA ILE A 127 -16.98 1.52 -16.72
C ILE A 127 -18.17 0.59 -17.02
N SER A 128 -18.81 0.76 -18.17
CA SER A 128 -19.90 -0.13 -18.62
C SER A 128 -19.40 -1.55 -18.89
N GLN A 129 -18.18 -1.70 -19.43
CA GLN A 129 -17.54 -2.99 -19.66
C GLN A 129 -17.15 -3.74 -18.38
N VAL A 130 -16.91 -3.05 -17.25
CA VAL A 130 -16.62 -3.69 -15.95
C VAL A 130 -17.79 -4.57 -15.48
N LEU A 131 -19.02 -4.20 -15.83
CA LEU A 131 -20.22 -4.94 -15.42
C LEU A 131 -20.34 -6.30 -16.11
N ARG A 132 -19.74 -6.47 -17.30
CA ARG A 132 -19.83 -7.70 -18.10
C ARG A 132 -18.63 -8.61 -17.83
N PRO A 133 -18.82 -9.87 -17.36
CA PRO A 133 -17.71 -10.78 -17.03
C PRO A 133 -16.69 -10.98 -18.16
N GLU A 134 -17.13 -10.95 -19.41
CA GLU A 134 -16.31 -11.24 -20.60
C GLU A 134 -15.36 -10.08 -20.93
N THR A 135 -15.78 -8.83 -20.68
CA THR A 135 -14.98 -7.63 -20.98
C THR A 135 -14.28 -7.05 -19.75
N ARG A 136 -14.66 -7.49 -18.56
CA ARG A 136 -14.22 -6.91 -17.29
C ARG A 136 -12.71 -6.89 -17.12
N GLU A 137 -12.02 -7.98 -17.45
CA GLU A 137 -10.57 -8.07 -17.27
C GLU A 137 -9.81 -6.99 -18.06
N ALA A 138 -10.18 -6.80 -19.33
CA ALA A 138 -9.60 -5.76 -20.17
C ALA A 138 -9.95 -4.35 -19.67
N ALA A 139 -11.21 -4.12 -19.26
CA ALA A 139 -11.64 -2.84 -18.73
C ALA A 139 -10.93 -2.46 -17.42
N LEU A 140 -10.72 -3.42 -16.51
CA LEU A 140 -9.96 -3.20 -15.28
C LEU A 140 -8.53 -2.77 -15.56
N LEU A 141 -7.87 -3.38 -16.54
CA LEU A 141 -6.51 -3.03 -16.94
C LEU A 141 -6.42 -1.60 -17.49
N GLU A 142 -7.36 -1.19 -18.34
CA GLU A 142 -7.32 0.16 -18.93
C GLU A 142 -7.70 1.23 -17.91
N LEU A 143 -8.73 0.98 -17.08
CA LEU A 143 -9.11 1.89 -16.00
C LEU A 143 -7.99 2.05 -14.96
N SER A 144 -7.28 0.97 -14.60
CA SER A 144 -6.20 1.04 -13.61
C SER A 144 -5.03 1.92 -14.08
N LYS A 145 -4.75 1.96 -15.39
CA LYS A 145 -3.76 2.86 -16.01
C LYS A 145 -4.21 4.33 -16.00
N LYS A 146 -5.52 4.58 -16.06
CA LYS A 146 -6.10 5.93 -16.13
C LYS A 146 -6.36 6.58 -14.77
N ARG A 147 -6.12 5.87 -13.67
CA ARG A 147 -6.39 6.34 -12.29
C ARG A 147 -5.73 7.66 -11.89
N GLU A 148 -4.60 8.02 -12.49
CA GLU A 148 -3.90 9.29 -12.22
C GLU A 148 -4.28 10.41 -13.20
N GLN A 149 -4.85 10.05 -14.36
CA GLN A 149 -5.17 10.98 -15.44
C GLN A 149 -6.60 11.52 -15.34
N VAL A 150 -7.47 10.83 -14.60
CA VAL A 150 -8.89 11.15 -14.47
C VAL A 150 -9.20 11.40 -12.99
N PRO A 151 -9.17 12.67 -12.54
CA PRO A 151 -9.40 13.02 -11.13
C PRO A 151 -10.76 12.52 -10.60
N GLU A 152 -11.79 12.62 -11.44
CA GLU A 152 -13.18 12.24 -11.13
C GLU A 152 -13.42 10.72 -11.15
N LEU A 153 -12.40 9.89 -11.46
CA LEU A 153 -12.59 8.45 -11.63
C LEU A 153 -13.15 7.80 -10.36
N ALA A 154 -12.72 8.24 -9.18
CA ALA A 154 -13.20 7.71 -7.91
C ALA A 154 -14.72 7.91 -7.74
N LEU A 155 -15.23 9.08 -8.11
CA LEU A 155 -16.66 9.40 -8.06
C LEU A 155 -17.44 8.59 -9.09
N ILE A 156 -16.92 8.48 -10.31
CA ILE A 156 -17.54 7.67 -11.37
C ILE A 156 -17.62 6.21 -10.94
N LEU A 157 -16.54 5.63 -10.41
CA LEU A 157 -16.50 4.24 -9.93
C LEU A 157 -17.53 3.99 -8.82
N TRP A 158 -17.66 4.93 -7.89
CA TRP A 158 -18.55 4.76 -6.75
C TRP A 158 -20.02 4.91 -7.12
N HIS A 159 -20.36 5.93 -7.91
CA HIS A 159 -21.75 6.27 -8.23
C HIS A 159 -22.31 5.52 -9.45
N SER A 160 -21.46 4.87 -10.24
CA SER A 160 -21.92 4.02 -11.34
C SER A 160 -22.52 2.73 -10.82
N PHE A 161 -23.74 2.43 -11.27
CA PHE A 161 -24.49 1.26 -10.83
C PHE A 161 -23.71 -0.05 -11.04
N GLY A 162 -23.59 -0.87 -10.00
CA GLY A 162 -23.01 -2.21 -10.06
C GLY A 162 -21.48 -2.30 -10.14
N VAL A 163 -20.77 -1.16 -10.26
CA VAL A 163 -19.31 -1.15 -10.41
C VAL A 163 -18.62 -1.63 -9.12
N MET A 164 -18.97 -1.05 -7.97
CA MET A 164 -18.40 -1.47 -6.68
C MET A 164 -18.68 -2.95 -6.38
N THR A 165 -19.87 -3.44 -6.72
CA THR A 165 -20.22 -4.87 -6.62
C THR A 165 -19.33 -5.73 -7.51
N SER A 166 -19.06 -5.29 -8.73
CA SER A 166 -18.17 -6.00 -9.67
C SER A 166 -16.72 -6.03 -9.17
N LEU A 167 -16.22 -4.92 -8.60
CA LEU A 167 -14.89 -4.87 -7.99
C LEU A 167 -14.77 -5.81 -6.78
N LEU A 168 -15.80 -5.87 -5.93
CA LEU A 168 -15.85 -6.83 -4.82
C LEU A 168 -15.92 -8.27 -5.33
N GLN A 169 -16.63 -8.52 -6.44
CA GLN A 169 -16.69 -9.84 -7.07
C GLN A 169 -15.29 -10.34 -7.50
N GLU A 170 -14.44 -9.43 -7.99
CA GLU A 170 -13.05 -9.75 -8.34
C GLU A 170 -12.17 -10.07 -7.13
N ILE A 171 -12.49 -9.53 -5.95
CA ILE A 171 -11.80 -9.88 -4.70
C ILE A 171 -12.22 -11.27 -4.22
N ILE A 172 -13.53 -11.51 -4.11
CA ILE A 172 -14.06 -12.76 -3.54
C ILE A 172 -13.76 -13.97 -4.42
N SER A 173 -13.65 -13.80 -5.75
CA SER A 173 -13.30 -14.88 -6.68
C SER A 173 -11.90 -15.44 -6.44
N VAL A 174 -11.03 -14.66 -5.79
CA VAL A 174 -9.65 -15.05 -5.45
C VAL A 174 -9.58 -15.83 -4.14
N TYR A 175 -10.56 -15.72 -3.25
CA TYR A 175 -10.53 -16.37 -1.92
C TYR A 175 -10.26 -17.88 -1.97
N PRO A 176 -10.88 -18.67 -2.86
CA PRO A 176 -10.60 -20.11 -2.96
C PRO A 176 -9.14 -20.42 -3.34
N LEU A 177 -8.43 -19.47 -3.96
CA LEU A 177 -7.04 -19.63 -4.43
C LEU A 177 -6.00 -19.26 -3.35
N LEU A 178 -6.44 -18.74 -2.20
CA LEU A 178 -5.54 -18.35 -1.12
C LEU A 178 -5.09 -19.55 -0.30
N ASN A 179 -6.02 -20.50 -0.05
CA ASN A 179 -5.78 -21.70 0.73
C ASN A 179 -6.50 -22.92 0.10
N PRO A 180 -5.77 -23.88 -0.49
CA PRO A 180 -4.30 -23.93 -0.64
C PRO A 180 -3.79 -22.81 -1.57
N SER A 181 -2.51 -22.44 -1.44
CA SER A 181 -1.92 -21.28 -2.16
C SER A 181 -1.75 -21.52 -3.67
N GLN A 182 -2.85 -21.46 -4.42
CA GLN A 182 -2.95 -21.77 -5.85
C GLN A 182 -3.04 -20.52 -6.75
N LEU A 183 -2.83 -19.33 -6.19
CA LEU A 183 -2.90 -18.07 -6.93
C LEU A 183 -1.88 -18.00 -8.08
N THR A 184 -2.37 -17.86 -9.31
CA THR A 184 -1.53 -17.68 -10.50
C THR A 184 -1.15 -16.22 -10.71
N ALA A 185 -0.10 -15.96 -11.51
CA ALA A 185 0.31 -14.59 -11.85
C ALA A 185 -0.80 -13.81 -12.59
N ALA A 186 -1.52 -14.45 -13.52
CA ALA A 186 -2.61 -13.83 -14.25
C ALA A 186 -3.77 -13.44 -13.33
N ALA A 187 -4.22 -14.35 -12.45
CA ALA A 187 -5.27 -14.08 -11.48
C ALA A 187 -4.87 -12.97 -10.50
N SER A 188 -3.63 -12.98 -10.01
CA SER A 188 -3.09 -11.92 -9.16
C SER A 188 -3.08 -10.56 -9.87
N ASN A 189 -2.64 -10.49 -11.12
CA ASN A 189 -2.59 -9.23 -11.87
C ASN A 189 -4.01 -8.66 -12.09
N ARG A 190 -4.97 -9.53 -12.43
CA ARG A 190 -6.36 -9.16 -12.63
C ARG A 190 -6.98 -8.55 -11.37
N VAL A 191 -6.89 -9.22 -10.22
CA VAL A 191 -7.43 -8.67 -8.96
C VAL A 191 -6.67 -7.42 -8.52
N CYS A 192 -5.35 -7.33 -8.77
CA CYS A 192 -4.58 -6.13 -8.44
C CYS A 192 -5.01 -4.90 -9.25
N ASN A 193 -5.48 -5.07 -10.50
CA ASN A 193 -6.11 -3.98 -11.24
C ASN A 193 -7.39 -3.48 -10.56
N ALA A 194 -8.24 -4.38 -10.06
CA ALA A 194 -9.41 -4.01 -9.27
C ALA A 194 -9.02 -3.31 -7.95
N LEU A 195 -8.01 -3.83 -7.24
CA LEU A 195 -7.48 -3.20 -6.02
C LEU A 195 -6.92 -1.79 -6.29
N ALA A 196 -6.29 -1.56 -7.44
CA ALA A 196 -5.80 -0.24 -7.83
C ALA A 196 -6.94 0.77 -8.03
N LEU A 197 -8.10 0.34 -8.51
CA LEU A 197 -9.31 1.16 -8.60
C LEU A 197 -9.91 1.42 -7.21
N LEU A 198 -9.95 0.41 -6.34
CA LEU A 198 -10.37 0.61 -4.94
C LEU A 198 -9.43 1.56 -4.18
N GLN A 199 -8.13 1.54 -4.49
CA GLN A 199 -7.17 2.50 -3.97
C GLN A 199 -7.51 3.94 -4.41
N CYS A 200 -7.95 4.12 -5.66
CA CYS A 200 -8.42 5.42 -6.17
C CYS A 200 -9.63 5.92 -5.37
N VAL A 201 -10.64 5.05 -5.17
CA VAL A 201 -11.83 5.35 -4.34
C VAL A 201 -11.43 5.69 -2.90
N ALA A 202 -10.58 4.89 -2.26
CA ALA A 202 -10.10 5.14 -0.89
C ALA A 202 -9.33 6.47 -0.75
N SER A 203 -8.67 6.92 -1.82
CA SER A 203 -7.86 8.14 -1.82
C SER A 203 -8.67 9.42 -2.00
N HIS A 204 -9.88 9.36 -2.56
CA HIS A 204 -10.68 10.54 -2.91
C HIS A 204 -11.44 11.09 -1.70
N GLY A 205 -11.54 12.42 -1.58
CA GLY A 205 -12.12 13.09 -0.41
C GLY A 205 -13.58 12.71 -0.13
N GLU A 206 -14.39 12.63 -1.19
CA GLU A 206 -15.84 12.40 -1.07
C GLU A 206 -16.23 10.92 -0.92
N THR A 207 -15.47 10.00 -1.52
CA THR A 207 -15.83 8.58 -1.52
C THR A 207 -15.13 7.80 -0.41
N ARG A 208 -14.07 8.34 0.21
CA ARG A 208 -13.35 7.69 1.32
C ARG A 208 -14.25 7.33 2.49
N GLY A 209 -15.08 8.26 2.96
CA GLY A 209 -16.01 8.00 4.06
C GLY A 209 -17.01 6.91 3.70
N LEU A 210 -17.53 6.94 2.46
CA LEU A 210 -18.46 5.93 1.96
C LEU A 210 -17.79 4.55 1.86
N PHE A 211 -16.55 4.50 1.38
CA PHE A 211 -15.73 3.29 1.30
C PHE A 211 -15.45 2.67 2.67
N LEU A 212 -15.18 3.51 3.68
CA LEU A 212 -14.97 3.09 5.06
C LEU A 212 -16.27 2.55 5.68
N ASN A 213 -17.37 3.30 5.53
CA ASN A 213 -18.69 2.93 6.07
C ASN A 213 -19.25 1.66 5.43
N ALA A 214 -18.90 1.38 4.18
CA ALA A 214 -19.23 0.12 3.51
C ALA A 214 -18.37 -1.07 3.97
N HIS A 215 -17.43 -0.87 4.90
CA HIS A 215 -16.54 -1.91 5.44
C HIS A 215 -15.73 -2.66 4.36
N ILE A 216 -15.53 -2.05 3.19
CA ILE A 216 -14.77 -2.63 2.07
C ILE A 216 -13.33 -3.04 2.46
N PRO A 217 -12.59 -2.30 3.31
CA PRO A 217 -11.25 -2.71 3.73
C PRO A 217 -11.16 -4.13 4.29
N LEU A 218 -12.23 -4.62 4.94
CA LEU A 218 -12.24 -5.96 5.55
C LEU A 218 -12.11 -7.08 4.52
N PHE A 219 -12.57 -6.86 3.29
CA PHE A 219 -12.41 -7.82 2.19
C PHE A 219 -10.95 -8.02 1.78
N LEU A 220 -10.04 -7.14 2.20
CA LEU A 220 -8.62 -7.21 1.87
C LEU A 220 -7.81 -7.98 2.92
N TYR A 221 -8.36 -8.22 4.11
CA TYR A 221 -7.63 -8.85 5.20
C TYR A 221 -7.26 -10.30 4.93
N PRO A 222 -8.10 -11.12 4.25
CA PRO A 222 -7.68 -12.44 3.79
C PRO A 222 -6.43 -12.41 2.93
N PHE A 223 -6.25 -11.39 2.08
CA PHE A 223 -5.05 -11.22 1.27
C PHE A 223 -3.82 -10.89 2.12
N LEU A 224 -3.96 -9.98 3.09
CA LEU A 224 -2.90 -9.59 4.02
C LEU A 224 -2.46 -10.73 4.96
N ASN A 225 -3.38 -11.65 5.27
CA ASN A 225 -3.12 -12.79 6.14
C ASN A 225 -2.33 -13.93 5.46
N THR A 226 -2.19 -13.90 4.13
CA THR A 226 -1.44 -14.91 3.39
C THR A 226 0.04 -14.92 3.76
N THR A 227 0.68 -16.10 3.72
CA THR A 227 2.09 -16.28 4.11
C THR A 227 3.00 -16.74 2.96
N SER A 228 2.42 -17.18 1.82
CA SER A 228 3.19 -17.61 0.64
C SER A 228 4.14 -16.50 0.17
N LYS A 229 5.40 -16.86 -0.11
CA LYS A 229 6.43 -15.95 -0.62
C LYS A 229 6.52 -15.92 -2.14
N SER A 230 5.60 -16.60 -2.83
CA SER A 230 5.57 -16.56 -4.29
C SER A 230 5.22 -15.16 -4.79
N ARG A 231 5.73 -14.81 -5.96
CA ARG A 231 5.55 -13.49 -6.57
C ARG A 231 4.09 -13.03 -6.65
N PRO A 232 3.11 -13.87 -7.05
CA PRO A 232 1.70 -13.47 -7.07
C PRO A 232 1.19 -13.03 -5.69
N PHE A 233 1.53 -13.76 -4.63
CA PHE A 233 1.11 -13.41 -3.26
C PHE A 233 1.80 -12.16 -2.71
N GLU A 234 3.08 -11.96 -2.99
CA GLU A 234 3.78 -10.71 -2.64
C GLU A 234 3.13 -9.49 -3.31
N TYR A 235 2.81 -9.60 -4.60
CA TYR A 235 2.17 -8.51 -5.34
C TYR A 235 0.75 -8.23 -4.83
N LEU A 236 -0.02 -9.28 -4.54
CA LEU A 236 -1.35 -9.18 -3.94
C LEU A 236 -1.31 -8.45 -2.59
N ARG A 237 -0.40 -8.84 -1.68
CA ARG A 237 -0.23 -8.19 -0.37
C ARG A 237 0.17 -6.73 -0.51
N LEU A 238 1.15 -6.43 -1.36
CA LEU A 238 1.62 -5.06 -1.58
C LEU A 238 0.49 -4.15 -2.09
N THR A 239 -0.29 -4.64 -3.06
CA THR A 239 -1.39 -3.86 -3.65
C THR A 239 -2.52 -3.65 -2.63
N SER A 240 -2.83 -4.68 -1.82
CA SER A 240 -3.82 -4.60 -0.73
C SER A 240 -3.39 -3.60 0.35
N LEU A 241 -2.12 -3.63 0.76
CA LEU A 241 -1.54 -2.61 1.65
C LEU A 241 -1.60 -1.21 1.05
N GLY A 242 -1.48 -1.08 -0.28
CA GLY A 242 -1.63 0.19 -0.99
C GLY A 242 -3.01 0.83 -0.79
N VAL A 243 -4.08 0.04 -0.75
CA VAL A 243 -5.44 0.52 -0.45
C VAL A 243 -5.53 1.04 0.98
N ILE A 244 -5.07 0.25 1.96
CA ILE A 244 -5.06 0.66 3.37
C ILE A 244 -4.18 1.90 3.59
N GLY A 245 -3.01 1.94 2.94
CA GLY A 245 -2.08 3.07 2.95
C GLY A 245 -2.71 4.36 2.41
N ALA A 246 -3.58 4.26 1.40
CA ALA A 246 -4.31 5.42 0.86
C ALA A 246 -5.34 5.97 1.86
N LEU A 247 -6.02 5.10 2.63
CA LEU A 247 -6.97 5.52 3.66
C LEU A 247 -6.29 6.34 4.76
N VAL A 248 -5.19 5.82 5.32
CA VAL A 248 -4.49 6.45 6.45
C VAL A 248 -3.67 7.69 6.04
N LYS A 249 -3.51 7.96 4.74
CA LYS A 249 -2.70 9.08 4.25
C LYS A 249 -3.26 10.45 4.64
N ASN A 250 -4.57 10.56 4.84
CA ASN A 250 -5.26 11.82 5.12
C ASN A 250 -5.42 12.14 6.60
N ASP A 251 -4.75 11.38 7.48
CA ASP A 251 -4.71 11.66 8.93
C ASP A 251 -6.11 11.77 9.58
N SER A 252 -7.10 11.02 9.05
CA SER A 252 -8.46 10.98 9.59
C SER A 252 -8.53 10.03 10.79
N SER A 253 -8.85 10.55 11.97
CA SER A 253 -9.04 9.75 13.18
C SER A 253 -10.18 8.74 13.07
N GLU A 254 -11.19 8.98 12.22
CA GLU A 254 -12.26 8.02 11.94
C GLU A 254 -11.72 6.76 11.25
N VAL A 255 -10.82 6.93 10.28
CA VAL A 255 -10.11 5.82 9.62
C VAL A 255 -9.25 5.06 10.64
N ILE A 256 -8.54 5.77 11.51
CA ILE A 256 -7.72 5.13 12.56
C ILE A 256 -8.61 4.33 13.50
N ASN A 257 -9.71 4.91 14.01
CA ASN A 257 -10.65 4.22 14.88
C ASN A 257 -11.17 2.92 14.25
N PHE A 258 -11.62 2.99 13.00
CA PHE A 258 -12.04 1.81 12.24
C PHE A 258 -10.95 0.73 12.24
N LEU A 259 -9.73 1.09 11.83
CA LEU A 259 -8.61 0.16 11.73
C LEU A 259 -8.19 -0.49 13.06
N LEU A 260 -8.33 0.25 14.17
CA LEU A 260 -8.05 -0.27 15.52
C LEU A 260 -9.08 -1.35 15.92
N THR A 261 -10.35 -1.15 15.56
CA THR A 261 -11.42 -2.12 15.88
C THR A 261 -11.39 -3.39 15.03
N THR A 262 -10.60 -3.39 13.95
CA THR A 262 -10.58 -4.48 12.96
C THR A 262 -9.26 -5.25 12.92
N GLU A 263 -8.36 -5.05 13.89
CA GLU A 263 -7.11 -5.81 14.01
C GLU A 263 -6.13 -5.64 12.82
N ILE A 264 -6.01 -4.45 12.23
CA ILE A 264 -5.00 -4.22 11.17
C ILE A 264 -3.56 -4.35 11.70
N ILE A 265 -3.33 -4.01 12.97
CA ILE A 265 -1.98 -3.92 13.56
C ILE A 265 -1.28 -5.29 13.51
N PRO A 266 -1.86 -6.40 14.01
CA PRO A 266 -1.26 -7.73 13.87
C PRO A 266 -0.86 -8.11 12.44
N LEU A 267 -1.71 -7.77 11.46
CA LEU A 267 -1.43 -8.05 10.04
C LEU A 267 -0.22 -7.23 9.54
N CYS A 268 -0.17 -5.94 9.85
CA CYS A 268 0.96 -5.09 9.49
C CYS A 268 2.26 -5.55 10.17
N LEU A 269 2.22 -5.91 11.46
CA LEU A 269 3.41 -6.38 12.20
C LEU A 269 3.99 -7.65 11.58
N ARG A 270 3.15 -8.62 11.20
CA ARG A 270 3.61 -9.85 10.52
C ARG A 270 4.29 -9.54 9.18
N ILE A 271 3.73 -8.62 8.40
CA ILE A 271 4.30 -8.22 7.11
C ILE A 271 5.61 -7.42 7.31
N MET A 272 5.68 -6.57 8.32
CA MET A 272 6.90 -5.84 8.71
C MET A 272 8.04 -6.80 9.07
N GLU A 273 7.73 -7.93 9.69
CA GLU A 273 8.72 -8.94 10.06
C GLU A 273 9.19 -9.77 8.84
N THR A 274 8.26 -10.29 8.03
CA THR A 274 8.54 -11.36 7.06
C THR A 274 8.32 -11.04 5.58
N GLY A 275 7.71 -9.89 5.27
CA GLY A 275 7.38 -9.51 3.88
C GLY A 275 8.56 -9.01 3.05
N SER A 276 8.33 -8.76 1.76
CA SER A 276 9.29 -8.05 0.91
C SER A 276 9.56 -6.62 1.40
N GLU A 277 10.72 -6.05 1.04
CA GLU A 277 11.13 -4.69 1.45
C GLU A 277 10.06 -3.61 1.15
N LEU A 278 9.43 -3.70 -0.04
CA LEU A 278 8.34 -2.80 -0.41
C LEU A 278 7.12 -2.97 0.49
N SER A 279 6.71 -4.21 0.76
CA SER A 279 5.59 -4.51 1.67
C SER A 279 5.88 -4.06 3.10
N LYS A 280 7.11 -4.28 3.59
CA LYS A 280 7.57 -3.77 4.90
C LYS A 280 7.45 -2.26 4.97
N THR A 281 7.85 -1.55 3.91
CA THR A 281 7.79 -0.09 3.83
C THR A 281 6.36 0.44 3.92
N VAL A 282 5.41 -0.18 3.22
CA VAL A 282 4.00 0.25 3.29
C VAL A 282 3.38 -0.14 4.63
N ALA A 283 3.68 -1.33 5.17
CA ALA A 283 3.15 -1.78 6.44
C ALA A 283 3.62 -0.90 7.62
N ILE A 284 4.92 -0.56 7.68
CA ILE A 284 5.42 0.35 8.71
C ILE A 284 4.87 1.77 8.53
N PHE A 285 4.63 2.23 7.30
CA PHE A 285 3.97 3.50 7.06
C PHE A 285 2.54 3.53 7.65
N ILE A 286 1.77 2.45 7.50
CA ILE A 286 0.43 2.32 8.11
C ILE A 286 0.53 2.34 9.64
N VAL A 287 1.42 1.54 10.23
CA VAL A 287 1.63 1.52 11.69
C VAL A 287 2.09 2.88 12.21
N GLN A 288 2.96 3.57 11.47
CA GLN A 288 3.38 4.92 11.83
C GLN A 288 2.20 5.90 11.82
N LYS A 289 1.33 5.86 10.81
CA LYS A 289 0.13 6.71 10.77
C LYS A 289 -0.83 6.43 11.92
N ILE A 290 -1.00 5.16 12.30
CA ILE A 290 -1.76 4.79 13.50
C ILE A 290 -1.10 5.38 14.76
N LEU A 291 0.21 5.25 14.92
CA LEU A 291 0.92 5.80 16.09
C LEU A 291 0.86 7.32 16.17
N LEU A 292 0.84 8.03 15.03
CA LEU A 292 0.77 9.49 15.00
C LEU A 292 -0.56 10.01 15.55
N ASP A 293 -1.64 9.27 15.39
CA ASP A 293 -2.94 9.58 16.01
C ASP A 293 -2.94 9.25 17.51
N ASP A 294 -3.53 10.13 18.33
CA ASP A 294 -3.53 9.98 19.79
C ASP A 294 -4.30 8.72 20.25
N MET A 295 -5.39 8.35 19.58
CA MET A 295 -6.12 7.12 19.91
C MET A 295 -5.29 5.89 19.57
N GLY A 296 -4.59 5.91 18.42
CA GLY A 296 -3.71 4.82 18.02
C GLY A 296 -2.52 4.63 18.96
N LEU A 297 -1.88 5.72 19.39
CA LEU A 297 -0.83 5.66 20.41
C LEU A 297 -1.35 5.09 21.74
N GLN A 298 -2.49 5.59 22.22
CA GLN A 298 -3.10 5.10 23.46
C GLN A 298 -3.46 3.62 23.37
N TYR A 299 -4.00 3.17 22.24
CA TYR A 299 -4.36 1.77 22.00
C TYR A 299 -3.13 0.84 22.06
N ILE A 300 -2.05 1.20 21.39
CA ILE A 300 -0.81 0.41 21.35
C ILE A 300 -0.15 0.37 22.73
N CYS A 301 -0.11 1.52 23.42
CA CYS A 301 0.47 1.63 24.75
C CYS A 301 -0.51 1.24 25.88
N GLN A 302 -1.70 0.72 25.57
CA GLN A 302 -2.72 0.41 26.57
C GLN A 302 -2.28 -0.74 27.48
N THR A 303 -1.78 -1.82 26.86
CA THR A 303 -1.31 -3.03 27.54
C THR A 303 0.16 -3.31 27.21
N TYR A 304 0.85 -3.99 28.12
CA TYR A 304 2.23 -4.40 27.90
C TYR A 304 2.37 -5.32 26.68
N GLU A 305 1.42 -6.22 26.45
CA GLU A 305 1.44 -7.15 25.31
C GLU A 305 1.42 -6.42 23.96
N ARG A 306 0.54 -5.43 23.80
CA ARG A 306 0.44 -4.66 22.54
C ARG A 306 1.70 -3.83 22.29
N PHE A 307 2.19 -3.15 23.33
CA PHE A 307 3.44 -2.39 23.25
C PHE A 307 4.62 -3.31 22.91
N TYR A 308 4.74 -4.46 23.57
CA TYR A 308 5.83 -5.40 23.35
C TYR A 308 5.77 -6.04 21.96
N ALA A 309 4.58 -6.36 21.45
CA ALA A 309 4.42 -6.87 20.09
C ALA A 309 4.95 -5.87 19.03
N VAL A 310 4.62 -4.58 19.17
CA VAL A 310 5.13 -3.53 18.28
C VAL A 310 6.63 -3.31 18.48
N GLY A 311 7.08 -3.20 19.75
CA GLY A 311 8.46 -2.95 20.12
C GLY A 311 9.41 -4.03 19.59
N THR A 312 9.08 -5.31 19.77
CA THR A 312 9.90 -6.43 19.31
C THR A 312 10.06 -6.45 17.79
N VAL A 313 8.99 -6.21 17.03
CA VAL A 313 9.07 -6.16 15.56
C VAL A 313 9.91 -4.97 15.10
N LEU A 314 9.75 -3.78 15.70
CA LEU A 314 10.59 -2.62 15.39
C LEU A 314 12.07 -2.89 15.71
N SER A 315 12.37 -3.53 16.84
CA SER A 315 13.73 -3.91 17.22
C SER A 315 14.35 -4.90 16.23
N ASN A 316 13.59 -5.93 15.82
CA ASN A 316 14.03 -6.89 14.79
C ASN A 316 14.32 -6.18 13.45
N MET A 317 13.51 -5.19 13.08
CA MET A 317 13.77 -4.36 11.90
C MET A 317 15.07 -3.55 12.03
N VAL A 318 15.35 -2.96 13.20
CA VAL A 318 16.62 -2.25 13.43
C VAL A 318 17.81 -3.17 13.21
N THR A 319 17.78 -4.38 13.77
CA THR A 319 18.86 -5.36 13.59
C THR A 319 19.08 -5.69 12.11
N GLN A 320 18.01 -5.89 11.33
CA GLN A 320 18.11 -6.14 9.89
C GLN A 320 18.65 -4.92 9.11
N LEU A 321 18.37 -3.70 9.58
CA LEU A 321 18.79 -2.47 8.92
C LEU A 321 20.28 -2.16 9.05
N VAL A 322 20.97 -2.75 10.03
CA VAL A 322 22.43 -2.62 10.17
C VAL A 322 23.14 -3.12 8.90
N ASP A 323 22.71 -4.27 8.39
CA ASP A 323 23.28 -4.87 7.18
C ASP A 323 22.69 -4.28 5.89
N GLN A 324 21.37 -4.07 5.85
CA GLN A 324 20.66 -3.66 4.63
C GLN A 324 20.82 -2.16 4.32
N GLN A 325 21.02 -1.33 5.34
CA GLN A 325 21.16 0.13 5.23
C GLN A 325 20.01 0.83 4.47
N THR A 326 18.81 0.26 4.49
CA THR A 326 17.63 0.83 3.82
C THR A 326 17.12 2.08 4.56
N VAL A 327 17.58 3.26 4.13
CA VAL A 327 17.26 4.58 4.73
C VAL A 327 15.76 4.80 4.92
N ARG A 328 14.95 4.40 3.94
CA ARG A 328 13.50 4.63 3.96
C ARG A 328 12.80 3.89 5.10
N LEU A 329 13.19 2.64 5.34
CA LEU A 329 12.66 1.85 6.46
C LEU A 329 13.15 2.43 7.78
N LEU A 330 14.44 2.75 7.88
CA LEU A 330 15.02 3.37 9.09
C LEU A 330 14.29 4.64 9.50
N LYS A 331 13.96 5.52 8.54
CA LYS A 331 13.18 6.73 8.78
C LYS A 331 11.82 6.47 9.42
N HIS A 332 11.10 5.45 8.97
CA HIS A 332 9.83 5.05 9.57
C HIS A 332 10.02 4.45 10.97
N VAL A 333 11.02 3.60 11.16
CA VAL A 333 11.35 2.98 12.45
C VAL A 333 11.67 4.03 13.52
N VAL A 334 12.56 4.99 13.20
CA VAL A 334 12.93 6.08 14.12
C VAL A 334 11.70 6.90 14.51
N ARG A 335 10.81 7.20 13.57
CA ARG A 335 9.58 7.95 13.85
C ARG A 335 8.58 7.18 14.70
N CYS A 336 8.49 5.86 14.52
CA CYS A 336 7.66 5.02 15.39
C CYS A 336 8.19 5.03 16.83
N PHE A 337 9.50 4.85 17.04
CA PHE A 337 10.09 4.92 18.37
C PHE A 337 9.97 6.31 19.02
N LEU A 338 10.20 7.38 18.25
CA LEU A 338 9.99 8.75 18.72
C LEU A 338 8.55 8.95 19.20
N ARG A 339 7.57 8.55 18.40
CA ARG A 339 6.16 8.70 18.76
C ARG A 339 5.77 7.83 19.96
N LEU A 340 6.30 6.61 20.07
CA LEU A 340 6.11 5.78 21.25
C LEU A 340 6.68 6.42 22.53
N SER A 341 7.76 7.21 22.42
CA SER A 341 8.36 7.91 23.56
C SER A 341 7.50 9.05 24.12
N ASP A 342 6.47 9.50 23.38
CA ASP A 342 5.51 10.50 23.89
C ASP A 342 4.62 9.91 25.00
N ASN A 343 4.42 8.59 25.04
CA ASN A 343 3.69 7.93 26.11
C ASN A 343 4.61 7.63 27.30
N ALA A 344 4.29 8.14 28.49
CA ALA A 344 5.15 8.01 29.67
C ALA A 344 5.51 6.55 30.04
N ARG A 345 4.57 5.60 29.89
CA ARG A 345 4.82 4.18 30.20
C ARG A 345 5.73 3.53 29.16
N ALA A 346 5.46 3.78 27.88
CA ALA A 346 6.30 3.28 26.79
C ALA A 346 7.70 3.89 26.83
N ARG A 347 7.80 5.18 27.17
CA ARG A 347 9.08 5.88 27.35
C ARG A 347 9.96 5.21 28.39
N GLU A 348 9.40 4.86 29.55
CA GLU A 348 10.14 4.11 30.59
C GLU A 348 10.65 2.77 30.07
N ALA A 349 9.79 2.00 29.40
CA ALA A 349 10.19 0.72 28.82
C ALA A 349 11.29 0.88 27.75
N LEU A 350 11.19 1.89 26.88
CA LEU A 350 12.18 2.19 25.84
C LEU A 350 13.56 2.56 26.40
N ARG A 351 13.64 3.12 27.62
CA ARG A 351 14.94 3.34 28.28
C ARG A 351 15.69 2.03 28.53
N GLN A 352 14.99 0.92 28.67
CA GLN A 352 15.58 -0.40 28.90
C GLN A 352 15.72 -1.23 27.63
N CYS A 353 14.80 -1.07 26.65
CA CYS A 353 14.72 -1.95 25.49
C CYS A 353 14.98 -1.31 24.12
N LEU A 354 15.31 -0.01 24.03
CA LEU A 354 15.68 0.61 22.76
C LEU A 354 16.95 -0.06 22.18
N PRO A 355 16.94 -0.53 20.91
CA PRO A 355 18.08 -1.20 20.30
C PRO A 355 19.37 -0.38 20.31
N GLU A 356 20.49 -1.04 20.63
CA GLU A 356 21.83 -0.43 20.69
C GLU A 356 22.25 0.29 19.38
N PRO A 357 21.97 -0.23 18.16
CA PRO A 357 22.32 0.47 16.92
C PRO A 357 21.65 1.85 16.73
N LEU A 358 20.57 2.13 17.47
CA LEU A 358 19.93 3.46 17.48
C LEU A 358 20.52 4.39 18.55
N ARG A 359 21.25 3.85 19.53
CA ARG A 359 21.93 4.62 20.60
C ARG A 359 23.36 4.96 20.23
N ASP A 360 24.01 4.10 19.49
CA ASP A 360 25.39 4.28 19.05
C ASP A 360 25.47 5.03 17.71
N ALA A 361 26.69 5.12 17.17
CA ALA A 361 26.95 5.80 15.91
C ALA A 361 26.70 4.91 14.66
N THR A 362 26.11 3.72 14.78
CA THR A 362 25.97 2.71 13.69
C THR A 362 25.31 3.30 12.44
N PHE A 363 24.21 4.03 12.59
CA PHE A 363 23.50 4.63 11.45
C PHE A 363 24.02 6.01 11.02
N SER A 364 25.08 6.54 11.63
CA SER A 364 25.64 7.86 11.28
C SER A 364 26.00 8.01 9.79
N PRO A 365 26.63 7.02 9.13
CA PRO A 365 26.94 7.10 7.70
C PRO A 365 25.67 7.12 6.83
N VAL A 366 24.72 6.25 7.15
CA VAL A 366 23.45 6.07 6.41
C VAL A 366 22.57 7.32 6.52
N LEU A 367 22.60 7.98 7.68
CA LEU A 367 21.81 9.17 7.95
C LEU A 367 22.50 10.47 7.54
N ARG A 368 23.70 10.43 6.94
CA ARG A 368 24.52 11.63 6.67
C ARG A 368 23.71 12.74 5.99
N ASP A 369 22.95 12.36 4.98
CA ASP A 369 22.21 13.26 4.09
C ASP A 369 20.70 13.36 4.43
N ASP A 370 20.23 12.71 5.51
CA ASP A 370 18.84 12.82 6.00
C ASP A 370 18.77 13.57 7.35
N ALA A 371 18.86 14.90 7.28
CA ALA A 371 18.81 15.78 8.43
C ALA A 371 17.49 15.68 9.23
N ALA A 372 16.37 15.32 8.59
CA ALA A 372 15.10 15.17 9.27
C ALA A 372 15.11 13.94 10.19
N THR A 373 15.57 12.79 9.67
CA THR A 373 15.65 11.55 10.46
C THR A 373 16.68 11.67 11.57
N LYS A 374 17.83 12.32 11.32
CA LYS A 374 18.82 12.64 12.37
C LYS A 374 18.22 13.44 13.52
N ARG A 375 17.43 14.48 13.22
CA ARG A 375 16.75 15.29 14.25
C ARG A 375 15.76 14.46 15.05
N CYS A 376 14.97 13.61 14.39
CA CYS A 376 14.04 12.71 15.09
C CYS A 376 14.77 11.73 16.00
N LEU A 377 15.91 11.16 15.56
CA LEU A 377 16.71 10.26 16.39
C LEU A 377 17.30 10.99 17.60
N ALA A 378 17.85 12.19 17.42
CA ALA A 378 18.35 13.00 18.52
C ALA A 378 17.25 13.35 19.53
N GLN A 379 16.06 13.73 19.06
CA GLN A 379 14.89 13.99 19.94
C GLN A 379 14.48 12.75 20.74
N LEU A 380 14.47 11.57 20.10
CA LEU A 380 14.20 10.30 20.78
C LEU A 380 15.22 10.05 21.89
N LEU A 381 16.51 10.19 21.60
CA LEU A 381 17.55 9.97 22.60
C LEU A 381 17.47 10.98 23.75
N LEU A 382 17.15 12.25 23.46
CA LEU A 382 16.91 13.27 24.48
C LEU A 382 15.70 12.93 25.37
N ALA A 383 14.57 12.54 24.75
CA ALA A 383 13.36 12.13 25.48
C ALA A 383 13.61 10.94 26.41
N LEU A 384 14.52 10.03 26.06
CA LEU A 384 14.90 8.89 26.90
C LEU A 384 15.96 9.24 27.95
N SER A 385 16.78 10.26 27.72
CA SER A 385 17.84 10.71 28.64
C SER A 385 17.32 11.57 29.79
N ASP A 386 16.17 12.22 29.61
CA ASP A 386 15.52 13.01 30.66
C ASP A 386 15.06 12.05 31.77
N GLN A 387 15.91 11.90 32.79
CA GLN A 387 15.52 11.31 34.07
C GLN A 387 14.44 12.23 34.62
N GLY A 388 13.28 11.68 34.97
CA GLY A 388 12.25 12.48 35.60
C GLY A 388 12.87 13.24 36.78
N ALA A 389 13.01 14.55 36.64
CA ALA A 389 13.10 15.43 37.78
C ALA A 389 11.75 15.30 38.48
N GLU A 390 11.61 14.28 39.32
CA GLU A 390 10.69 14.37 40.43
C GLU A 390 11.08 15.67 41.15
N PRO A 391 10.15 16.62 41.36
CA PRO A 391 10.42 17.70 42.28
C PRO A 391 10.60 17.05 43.65
N THR A 392 11.86 16.89 44.07
CA THR A 392 12.20 16.63 45.46
C THR A 392 11.58 17.77 46.26
N VAL A 393 10.44 17.49 46.86
CA VAL A 393 9.88 18.31 47.92
C VAL A 393 10.89 18.27 49.06
N THR A 394 11.83 19.22 49.04
CA THR A 394 12.66 19.57 50.17
C THR A 394 11.77 20.26 51.20
N GLY A 395 10.95 19.46 51.88
CA GLY A 395 10.31 19.82 53.13
C GLY A 395 11.40 19.97 54.19
N SER A 396 11.86 21.21 54.35
CA SER A 396 12.73 21.68 55.42
C SER A 396 12.29 21.11 56.77
N TYR A 397 13.20 20.37 57.41
CA TYR A 397 13.11 20.03 58.83
C TYR A 397 13.21 21.32 59.66
N GLY A 398 12.07 21.83 60.10
CA GLY A 398 11.96 22.85 61.14
C GLY A 398 12.14 22.21 62.52
N HIS A 399 13.36 22.31 63.05
CA HIS A 399 13.67 22.06 64.45
C HIS A 399 12.87 23.03 65.33
N ASN A 400 12.04 22.52 66.24
CA ASN A 400 11.55 23.33 67.35
C ASN A 400 11.40 22.46 68.61
N GLN A 401 12.31 22.68 69.55
CA GLN A 401 12.28 22.13 70.90
C GLN A 401 12.55 23.28 71.86
N HIS A 402 11.50 23.77 72.56
CA HIS A 402 11.47 23.96 74.02
C HIS A 402 10.26 24.79 74.49
N SER A 403 9.48 24.17 75.38
CA SER A 403 8.99 24.68 76.68
C SER A 403 8.04 25.90 76.75
N LEU A 404 6.81 25.69 77.27
CA LEU A 404 6.32 26.19 78.57
C LEU A 404 4.78 26.26 78.68
N LEU A 405 4.26 25.91 79.87
CA LEU A 405 2.95 26.21 80.49
C LEU A 405 1.76 25.33 80.05
N SER A 406 1.19 24.44 80.88
CA SER A 406 0.48 24.60 82.17
C SER A 406 -0.89 25.29 82.07
N GLY A 407 -1.94 24.56 82.48
CA GLY A 407 -3.31 25.02 82.77
C GLY A 407 -4.26 24.84 81.58
N GLY A 408 -5.40 24.17 81.65
CA GLY A 408 -6.29 23.85 82.76
C GLY A 408 -7.72 24.14 82.31
N LEU A 409 -8.64 23.23 82.59
CA LEU A 409 -10.12 23.42 82.63
C LEU A 409 -10.83 23.75 81.31
N SER A 410 -11.53 22.77 80.73
CA SER A 410 -12.98 22.51 80.94
C SER A 410 -13.47 21.48 79.95
#